data_AF-A0A1A9T476-F1
#
_entry.id   AF-A0A1A9T476-F1
#
_cell.length_a   1.000
_cell.length_b   1.000
_cell.length_c   1.000
_cell.angle_alpha   90.00
_cell.angle_beta   90.00
_cell.angle_gamma   90.00
#
_symmetry.space_group_name_H-M   'P 1'
#
loop_
_entity.id
_entity.type
_entity.pdbx_description
1 polymer ?
#
loop_
_entity_poly.entity_id
_entity_poly.type
_entity_poly.pdbx_seq_one_letter_code
_entity_poly.pdbx_strand_id
1 'polypeptide(L)'
;MRISSAQTDENTLSGFGAEVVALVANKNFSLLAERFGYALAFGRDVVLAIQQDFEECLSEAEKSSSRKSTSIQVKYFKSNDTGLYALVECVTAINEEISVLIELIVTGVGEEKYITLEQISYVA
;
A
#
# COMPACT_ATOMS: atom_id res chain seq x y z
N MET A 1 8.23 5.71 5.04
CA MET A 1 8.62 5.82 6.47
C MET A 1 9.77 4.89 6.81
N ARG A 2 10.72 5.32 7.64
CA ARG A 2 11.77 4.46 8.19
C ARG A 2 11.20 3.51 9.25
N ILE A 3 11.58 2.24 9.18
CA ILE A 3 11.25 1.21 10.18
C ILE A 3 12.53 0.49 10.62
N SER A 4 12.51 -0.09 11.83
CA SER A 4 13.61 -0.92 12.32
C SER A 4 13.50 -2.37 11.87
N SER A 5 14.59 -3.14 11.92
CA SER A 5 14.59 -4.59 11.67
C SER A 5 13.64 -5.37 12.59
N ALA A 6 13.34 -4.84 13.78
CA ALA A 6 12.37 -5.46 14.70
C ALA A 6 10.90 -5.27 14.25
N GLN A 7 10.65 -4.41 13.26
CA GLN A 7 9.32 -4.10 12.72
C GLN A 7 9.08 -4.74 11.35
N THR A 8 9.93 -5.69 10.96
CA THR A 8 9.81 -6.40 9.68
C THR A 8 9.23 -7.80 9.83
N ASP A 9 8.73 -8.17 11.01
CA ASP A 9 7.98 -9.40 11.20
C ASP A 9 6.56 -9.28 10.62
N GLU A 10 5.94 -10.42 10.36
CA GLU A 10 4.65 -10.51 9.67
C GLU A 10 3.52 -9.78 10.41
N ASN A 11 3.50 -9.82 11.75
CA ASN A 11 2.45 -9.16 12.52
C ASN A 11 2.59 -7.64 12.43
N THR A 12 3.81 -7.12 12.57
CA THR A 12 4.06 -5.68 12.48
C THR A 12 3.77 -5.17 11.08
N LEU A 13 4.22 -5.87 10.03
CA LEU A 13 3.95 -5.51 8.64
C LEU A 13 2.46 -5.57 8.30
N SER A 14 1.74 -6.58 8.81
CA SER A 14 0.28 -6.65 8.69
C SER A 14 -0.42 -5.50 9.41
N GLY A 15 0.13 -5.05 10.55
CA GLY A 15 -0.32 -3.86 11.26
C GLY A 15 -0.23 -2.58 10.41
N PHE A 16 0.87 -2.39 9.68
CA PHE A 16 0.98 -1.30 8.71
C PHE A 16 -0.01 -1.47 7.55
N GLY A 17 -0.26 -2.70 7.11
CA GLY A 17 -1.32 -3.01 6.14
C GLY A 17 -2.71 -2.59 6.62
N ALA A 18 -3.04 -2.83 7.88
CA ALA A 18 -4.32 -2.42 8.46
C ALA A 18 -4.41 -0.88 8.57
N GLU A 19 -3.32 -0.22 8.93
CA GLU A 19 -3.23 1.25 8.99
C GLU A 19 -3.46 1.86 7.59
N VAL A 20 -2.76 1.36 6.56
CA VAL A 20 -2.91 1.90 5.18
C VAL A 20 -4.32 1.69 4.64
N VAL A 21 -4.93 0.53 4.90
CA VAL A 21 -6.33 0.25 4.52
C VAL A 21 -7.27 1.27 5.16
N ALA A 22 -7.12 1.56 6.45
CA ALA A 22 -7.95 2.54 7.14
C ALA A 22 -7.79 3.94 6.55
N LEU A 23 -6.57 4.36 6.21
CA LEU A 23 -6.32 5.67 5.61
C LEU A 23 -6.93 5.80 4.21
N VAL A 24 -6.77 4.78 3.36
CA VAL A 24 -7.35 4.76 2.00
C VAL A 24 -8.87 4.72 2.06
N ALA A 25 -9.47 3.88 2.90
CA ALA A 25 -10.92 3.79 3.05
C ALA A 25 -11.55 5.13 3.51
N ASN A 26 -10.84 5.88 4.36
CA ASN A 26 -11.26 7.22 4.81
C ASN A 26 -10.81 8.35 3.87
N LYS A 27 -10.17 8.04 2.73
CA LYS A 27 -9.63 9.02 1.77
C LYS A 27 -8.70 10.05 2.42
N ASN A 28 -7.97 9.66 3.46
CA ASN A 28 -7.06 10.54 4.19
C ASN A 28 -5.68 10.55 3.51
N PHE A 29 -5.63 11.09 2.29
CA PHE A 29 -4.43 11.06 1.45
C PHE A 29 -3.28 11.89 2.02
N SER A 30 -3.58 12.97 2.74
CA SER A 30 -2.56 13.78 3.43
C SER A 30 -1.81 12.97 4.48
N LEU A 31 -2.54 12.27 5.37
CA LEU A 31 -1.92 11.45 6.39
C LEU A 31 -1.24 10.21 5.78
N LEU A 32 -1.83 9.64 4.72
CA LEU A 32 -1.22 8.55 3.96
C LEU A 32 0.14 8.94 3.37
N ALA A 33 0.22 10.12 2.74
CA ALA A 33 1.47 10.68 2.21
C ALA A 33 2.48 11.00 3.32
N GLU A 34 2.04 11.62 4.42
CA GLU A 34 2.91 11.94 5.56
C GLU A 34 3.49 10.65 6.18
N ARG A 35 2.66 9.63 6.33
CA ARG A 35 3.00 8.39 7.02
C ARG A 35 3.83 7.46 6.15
N PHE A 36 3.42 7.22 4.91
CA PHE A 36 4.02 6.21 4.05
C PHE A 36 4.80 6.80 2.87
N GLY A 37 4.59 8.06 2.50
CA GLY A 37 5.10 8.59 1.22
C GLY A 37 4.40 7.93 0.03
N TYR A 38 4.98 8.06 -1.17
CA TYR A 38 4.48 7.35 -2.35
C TYR A 38 5.60 7.08 -3.37
N ALA A 39 5.78 5.81 -3.74
CA ALA A 39 6.85 5.40 -4.65
C ALA A 39 6.62 5.88 -6.09
N LEU A 40 5.36 5.94 -6.52
CA LEU A 40 4.96 6.31 -7.88
C LEU A 40 4.57 7.79 -8.03
N ALA A 41 5.00 8.65 -7.10
CA ALA A 41 4.79 10.09 -7.22
C ALA A 41 5.49 10.68 -8.45
N PHE A 42 6.68 10.17 -8.81
CA PHE A 42 7.46 10.62 -9.97
C PHE A 42 7.63 12.14 -10.11
N GLY A 43 7.82 12.83 -8.98
CA GLY A 43 8.01 14.29 -8.94
C GLY A 43 6.72 15.11 -8.86
N ARG A 44 5.55 14.47 -8.90
CA ARG A 44 4.27 15.09 -8.53
C ARG A 44 4.24 15.36 -7.02
N ASP A 45 3.35 16.28 -6.61
CA ASP A 45 2.99 16.40 -5.20
C ASP A 45 2.44 15.06 -4.71
N VAL A 46 2.97 14.57 -3.57
CA VAL A 46 2.70 13.20 -3.09
C VAL A 46 1.22 13.01 -2.77
N VAL A 47 0.58 14.01 -2.17
CA VAL A 47 -0.85 13.93 -1.81
C VAL A 47 -1.70 13.89 -3.08
N LEU A 48 -1.40 14.80 -4.02
CA LEU A 48 -2.13 14.85 -5.29
C LEU A 48 -1.92 13.59 -6.13
N ALA A 49 -0.70 13.03 -6.15
CA ALA A 49 -0.38 11.81 -6.88
C ALA A 49 -1.20 10.62 -6.38
N ILE A 50 -1.22 10.40 -5.07
CA ILE A 50 -2.02 9.33 -4.46
C ILE A 50 -3.51 9.52 -4.78
N GLN A 51 -4.01 10.76 -4.66
CA GLN A 51 -5.42 11.04 -4.93
C GLN A 51 -5.79 10.77 -6.39
N GLN A 52 -4.97 11.24 -7.34
CA GLN A 52 -5.18 11.03 -8.77
C GLN A 52 -5.17 9.54 -9.13
N ASP A 53 -4.16 8.81 -8.67
CA ASP A 53 -4.01 7.39 -9.01
C ASP A 53 -5.12 6.54 -8.34
N PHE A 54 -5.59 6.96 -7.16
CA PHE A 54 -6.79 6.37 -6.54
C PHE A 54 -8.05 6.64 -7.37
N GLU A 55 -8.27 7.86 -7.84
CA GLU A 55 -9.43 8.22 -8.67
C GLU A 55 -9.41 7.49 -10.02
N GLU A 56 -8.24 7.39 -10.65
CA GLU A 56 -8.01 6.63 -11.89
C GLU A 56 -8.33 5.15 -11.68
N CYS A 57 -7.79 4.55 -10.61
CA CYS A 57 -8.11 3.19 -10.18
C CYS A 57 -9.62 2.95 -10.02
N LEU A 58 -10.36 3.89 -9.46
CA LEU A 58 -11.82 3.77 -9.33
C LEU A 58 -12.55 3.88 -10.67
N SER A 59 -12.00 4.65 -11.61
CA SER A 59 -12.59 4.82 -12.95
C SER A 59 -12.38 3.60 -13.86
N GLU A 60 -11.26 2.89 -13.66
CA GLU A 60 -10.91 1.66 -14.36
C GLU A 60 -11.61 0.42 -13.81
N ALA A 61 -12.07 0.49 -12.56
CA ALA A 61 -12.76 -0.62 -11.91
C ALA A 61 -14.04 -0.97 -12.70
N GLU A 62 -14.02 -2.10 -13.39
CA GLU A 62 -15.24 -2.74 -13.86
C GLU A 62 -16.12 -3.04 -12.64
N LYS A 63 -17.44 -2.84 -12.75
CA LYS A 63 -18.38 -3.12 -11.65
C LYS A 63 -18.26 -4.58 -11.23
N SER A 64 -17.47 -4.85 -10.19
CA SER A 64 -17.30 -6.20 -9.68
C SER A 64 -18.58 -6.57 -8.92
N SER A 65 -19.16 -7.72 -9.25
CA SER A 65 -20.45 -8.14 -8.69
C SER A 65 -20.34 -8.72 -7.27
N SER A 66 -19.15 -8.73 -6.65
CA SER A 66 -18.95 -9.28 -5.31
C SER A 66 -17.90 -8.50 -4.51
N ARG A 67 -18.37 -7.87 -3.43
CA ARG A 67 -17.53 -7.27 -2.40
C ARG A 67 -16.52 -8.28 -1.90
N LYS A 68 -15.22 -8.03 -2.13
CA LYS A 68 -14.15 -8.87 -1.57
C LYS A 68 -13.97 -8.53 -0.09
N SER A 69 -13.76 -9.56 0.73
CA SER A 69 -13.40 -9.36 2.14
C SER A 69 -12.03 -8.69 2.24
N THR A 70 -11.84 -7.82 3.23
CA THR A 70 -10.52 -7.27 3.51
C THR A 70 -9.53 -8.40 3.79
N SER A 71 -8.38 -8.42 3.12
CA SER A 71 -7.30 -9.37 3.36
C SER A 71 -5.96 -8.65 3.29
N ILE A 72 -5.03 -9.05 4.15
CA ILE A 72 -3.67 -8.51 4.23
C ILE A 72 -2.72 -9.70 4.15
N GLN A 73 -1.78 -9.65 3.21
CA GLN A 73 -0.77 -10.69 3.01
C GLN A 73 0.61 -10.06 3.00
N VAL A 74 1.53 -10.67 3.75
CA VAL A 74 2.94 -10.27 3.75
C VAL A 74 3.74 -11.28 2.95
N LYS A 75 4.48 -10.81 1.95
CA LYS A 75 5.34 -11.62 1.09
C LYS A 75 6.78 -11.16 1.22
N TYR A 76 7.69 -12.06 1.56
CA TYR A 76 9.11 -11.75 1.67
C TYR A 76 9.83 -12.05 0.37
N PHE A 77 10.69 -11.13 -0.06
CA PHE A 77 11.56 -11.36 -1.20
C PHE A 77 12.73 -12.26 -0.80
N LYS A 78 13.22 -13.06 -1.74
CA LYS A 78 14.54 -13.70 -1.61
C LYS A 78 15.62 -12.63 -1.60
N SER A 79 16.80 -12.95 -1.07
CA SER A 79 17.97 -12.07 -1.16
C SER A 79 18.17 -11.57 -2.59
N ASN A 80 18.38 -10.27 -2.74
CA ASN A 80 18.52 -9.58 -4.01
C ASN A 80 19.41 -8.35 -3.85
N ASP A 81 19.89 -7.84 -4.98
CA ASP A 81 20.81 -6.69 -5.01
C ASP A 81 20.07 -5.35 -5.15
N THR A 82 18.74 -5.37 -5.26
CA THR A 82 17.88 -4.18 -5.39
C THR A 82 17.38 -3.65 -4.04
N GLY A 83 17.61 -4.40 -2.96
CA GLY A 83 17.19 -4.02 -1.61
C GLY A 83 15.69 -4.20 -1.35
N LEU A 84 14.98 -4.97 -2.18
CA LEU A 84 13.59 -5.36 -1.90
C LEU A 84 13.56 -6.36 -0.73
N TYR A 85 12.72 -6.12 0.26
CA TYR A 85 12.69 -6.94 1.47
C TYR A 85 11.35 -7.67 1.66
N ALA A 86 10.25 -6.92 1.66
CA ALA A 86 8.90 -7.49 1.76
C ALA A 86 7.89 -6.64 1.00
N LEU A 87 6.78 -7.25 0.60
CA LEU A 87 5.59 -6.63 0.04
C LEU A 87 4.41 -6.92 0.96
N VAL A 88 3.63 -5.90 1.28
CA VAL A 88 2.36 -6.05 2.01
C VAL A 88 1.23 -5.75 1.03
N GLU A 89 0.50 -6.79 0.64
CA GLU A 89 -0.67 -6.69 -0.24
C GLU A 89 -1.93 -6.60 0.60
N CYS A 90 -2.69 -5.53 0.43
CA CYS A 90 -3.94 -5.31 1.15
C CYS A 90 -5.08 -5.19 0.15
N VAL A 91 -5.98 -6.17 0.14
CA VAL A 91 -7.25 -6.06 -0.60
C VAL A 91 -8.29 -5.49 0.35
N THR A 92 -9.01 -4.45 -0.05
CA THR A 92 -10.12 -3.90 0.74
C THR A 92 -11.24 -3.34 -0.13
N ALA A 93 -12.48 -3.42 0.37
CA ALA A 93 -13.63 -2.83 -0.27
C ALA A 93 -13.70 -1.33 0.04
N ILE A 94 -13.77 -0.50 -1.01
CA ILE A 94 -13.95 0.97 -0.88
C ILE A 94 -15.44 1.32 -0.82
N ASN A 95 -16.27 0.56 -1.51
CA ASN A 95 -17.74 0.64 -1.44
C ASN A 95 -18.34 -0.76 -1.72
N GLU A 96 -19.65 -0.82 -1.97
CA GLU A 96 -20.35 -2.09 -2.21
C GLU A 96 -19.96 -2.76 -3.54
N GLU A 97 -19.43 -2.00 -4.50
CA GLU A 97 -19.16 -2.44 -5.87
C GLU A 97 -17.65 -2.59 -6.17
N ILE A 98 -16.81 -1.82 -5.47
CA ILE A 98 -15.39 -1.68 -5.80
C ILE A 98 -14.51 -2.15 -4.64
N SER A 99 -13.57 -3.02 -4.97
CA SER A 99 -12.45 -3.39 -4.11
C SER A 99 -11.13 -2.96 -4.77
N VAL A 100 -10.19 -2.50 -3.95
CA VAL A 100 -8.86 -2.10 -4.40
C VAL A 100 -7.79 -2.98 -3.75
N LEU A 101 -6.68 -3.12 -4.46
CA LEU A 101 -5.40 -3.63 -3.96
C LEU A 101 -4.52 -2.44 -3.61
N ILE A 102 -4.03 -2.41 -2.38
CA ILE A 102 -3.07 -1.43 -1.86
C ILE A 102 -1.77 -2.18 -1.57
N GLU A 103 -0.67 -1.67 -2.07
CA GLU A 103 0.65 -2.30 -1.94
C GLU A 103 1.57 -1.41 -1.11
N LEU A 104 2.12 -1.96 -0.03
CA LEU A 104 3.25 -1.35 0.68
C LEU A 104 4.52 -2.14 0.37
N ILE A 105 5.56 -1.44 -0.10
CA ILE A 105 6.86 -2.05 -0.35
C ILE A 105 7.84 -1.72 0.77
N VAL A 106 8.48 -2.75 1.30
CA VAL A 106 9.58 -2.64 2.25
C VAL A 106 10.90 -2.77 1.50
N THR A 107 11.73 -1.74 1.60
CA THR A 107 13.05 -1.67 0.96
C THR A 107 14.15 -1.37 1.98
N GLY A 108 15.40 -1.64 1.62
CA GLY A 108 16.58 -1.26 2.39
C GLY A 108 17.58 -2.40 2.58
N VAL A 109 18.83 -2.05 2.85
CA VAL A 109 19.95 -2.97 3.01
C VAL A 109 20.48 -2.89 4.44
N GLY A 110 20.85 -4.05 5.01
CA GLY A 110 21.27 -4.11 6.42
C GLY A 110 20.13 -3.74 7.38
N GLU A 111 20.47 -2.98 8.42
CA GLU A 111 19.57 -2.60 9.52
C GLU A 111 18.62 -1.43 9.19
N GLU A 112 18.86 -0.69 8.11
CA GLU A 112 17.97 0.40 7.69
C GLU A 112 16.93 -0.11 6.71
N LYS A 113 15.65 0.03 7.10
CA LYS A 113 14.49 -0.36 6.29
C LYS A 113 13.52 0.80 6.16
N TYR A 114 12.82 0.82 5.04
CA TYR A 114 11.79 1.81 4.71
C TYR A 114 10.55 1.08 4.21
N ILE A 115 9.38 1.45 4.70
CA ILE A 115 8.09 1.03 4.16
C ILE A 115 7.46 2.22 3.43
N THR A 116 7.02 2.00 2.19
CA THR A 116 6.47 3.06 1.31
C THR A 116 5.21 2.55 0.65
N LEU A 117 4.21 3.41 0.46
CA LEU A 117 3.08 3.10 -0.42
C LEU A 117 3.60 2.97 -1.84
N GLU A 118 3.44 1.80 -2.44
CA GLU A 118 3.89 1.53 -3.80
C GLU A 118 2.79 1.90 -4.79
N GLN A 119 1.63 1.26 -4.69
CA GLN A 119 0.55 1.40 -5.67
C GLN A 119 -0.83 1.22 -5.03
N ILE A 120 -1.84 1.83 -5.64
CA ILE A 120 -3.24 1.50 -5.44
C ILE A 120 -3.81 1.11 -6.81
N SER A 121 -4.46 -0.05 -6.91
CA SER A 121 -5.00 -0.57 -8.16
C SER A 121 -6.33 -1.29 -7.93
N TYR A 122 -7.15 -1.45 -8.98
CA TYR A 122 -8.41 -2.16 -8.85
C TYR A 122 -8.16 -3.66 -8.79
N VAL A 123 -9.04 -4.39 -8.10
CA VAL A 123 -8.99 -5.85 -8.12
C VAL A 123 -9.90 -6.37 -9.23
N ALA A 124 -9.31 -6.98 -10.25
CA ALA A 124 -10.03 -7.72 -11.28
C ALA A 124 -10.75 -8.97 -10.75
#